data_AF-A0A1D2MU66-F1
#
_entry.id   AF-A0A1D2MU66-F1
#
_cell.length_a   1.000
_cell.length_b   1.000
_cell.length_c   1.000
_cell.angle_alpha   90.00
_cell.angle_beta   90.00
_cell.angle_gamma   90.00
#
_symmetry.space_group_name_H-M   'P 1'
#
loop_
_entity.id
_entity.type
_entity.pdbx_description
1 polymer ?
#
loop_
_entity_poly.entity_id
_entity_poly.type
_entity_poly.pdbx_seq_one_letter_code
_entity_poly.pdbx_strand_id
1 'polypeptide(L)'
;MADLEIPSGSQMLQQQQQQLPPPQPMRLEVEPSTSSSASTNAGSSSSSGAATPSSSSVTTVVVDVIATTAAVVDESLEPCKKKPRVDSGEKCQSPCKEQISKGVTTEKLEYRLGGILCCAVCLDLPKAAIYQCTNGHLMCAGCFTHLLADARLRDEVATCPNCRVEISKHQASRNLAVEKAVNELPSECQYCNKEYPRNTLDRHERELCEERTTRCMYHRIGCPWRGPYHEVQSHHESCSHPNKSGAEVMDILRVFDQDIEKEKKMYNSIFDLLSYENITFNDLQLKPYRTDEFVHKLYYETSRFSAFTNQWVVKARINNNQRDPTQSCQRQFTYQLILKTKPTTPLDISFVILKGPFGDMKLCPKIHQFEFTEQNNESPYFTLPLVDSGEANRLLSAKTIQFRLIAFRQ
;
A
#
# COMPACT_ATOMS: atom_id res chain seq x y z
N MET A 1 -56.76 11.67 -64.24
CA MET A 1 -57.08 11.11 -62.91
C MET A 1 -55.86 10.30 -62.53
N ALA A 2 -54.91 10.86 -61.78
CA ALA A 2 -55.00 11.14 -60.34
C ALA A 2 -55.17 9.82 -59.56
N ASP A 3 -54.33 9.41 -58.61
CA ASP A 3 -53.19 10.02 -57.90
C ASP A 3 -52.27 8.88 -57.34
N LEU A 4 -51.08 9.05 -56.74
CA LEU A 4 -50.31 10.22 -56.23
C LEU A 4 -48.80 9.84 -56.16
N GLU A 5 -47.86 10.79 -56.26
CA GLU A 5 -46.46 10.64 -55.80
C GLU A 5 -46.26 11.41 -54.48
N ILE A 6 -45.54 10.85 -53.49
CA ILE A 6 -45.05 11.60 -52.31
C ILE A 6 -43.58 11.21 -52.04
N PRO A 7 -42.65 12.18 -51.95
CA PRO A 7 -41.21 11.91 -51.88
C PRO A 7 -40.63 11.79 -50.46
N SER A 8 -39.35 11.42 -50.42
CA SER A 8 -38.52 11.11 -49.25
C SER A 8 -38.23 12.30 -48.32
N GLY A 9 -38.38 12.05 -47.01
CA GLY A 9 -38.17 13.03 -45.93
C GLY A 9 -36.84 12.90 -45.18
N SER A 10 -35.70 12.97 -45.86
CA SER A 10 -34.37 13.05 -45.20
C SER A 10 -34.03 14.47 -44.72
N GLN A 11 -34.91 15.10 -43.93
CA GLN A 11 -34.68 16.40 -43.28
C GLN A 11 -35.35 16.52 -41.90
N MET A 12 -34.84 15.78 -40.90
CA MET A 12 -35.17 15.99 -39.48
C MET A 12 -33.95 15.81 -38.56
N LEU A 13 -32.77 16.24 -39.02
CA LEU A 13 -31.51 16.08 -38.28
C LEU A 13 -30.57 17.29 -38.39
N GLN A 14 -31.13 18.51 -38.49
CA GLN A 14 -30.30 19.73 -38.48
C GLN A 14 -31.00 21.00 -37.98
N GLN A 15 -31.77 20.92 -36.88
CA GLN A 15 -32.26 22.13 -36.19
C GLN A 15 -32.63 21.95 -34.71
N GLN A 16 -31.71 21.45 -33.88
CA GLN A 16 -31.82 21.63 -32.42
C GLN A 16 -30.46 21.65 -31.70
N GLN A 17 -29.56 22.53 -32.15
CA GLN A 17 -28.26 22.72 -31.48
C GLN A 17 -27.76 24.16 -31.60
N GLN A 18 -28.30 25.03 -30.73
CA GLN A 18 -27.68 26.30 -30.33
C GLN A 18 -28.38 26.90 -29.10
N GLN A 19 -27.64 27.68 -28.30
CA GLN A 19 -28.03 28.41 -27.08
C GLN A 19 -28.09 27.61 -25.75
N LEU A 20 -26.90 27.34 -25.20
CA LEU A 20 -26.65 27.38 -23.76
C LEU A 20 -25.45 28.32 -23.52
N PRO A 21 -25.53 29.29 -22.57
CA PRO A 21 -24.42 30.21 -22.30
C PRO A 21 -23.30 29.55 -21.47
N PRO A 22 -22.04 30.03 -21.58
CA PRO A 22 -20.92 29.49 -20.82
C PRO A 22 -20.97 29.92 -19.34
N PRO A 23 -20.41 29.12 -18.41
CA PRO A 23 -20.33 29.47 -16.99
C PRO A 23 -19.27 30.56 -16.75
N GLN A 24 -19.59 31.55 -15.92
CA GLN A 24 -18.62 32.54 -15.44
C GLN A 24 -17.83 32.01 -14.23
N PRO A 25 -16.54 32.38 -14.08
CA PRO A 25 -15.77 32.02 -12.89
C PRO A 25 -16.21 32.85 -11.67
N MET A 26 -16.55 32.18 -10.56
CA MET A 26 -16.76 32.86 -9.28
C MET A 26 -15.45 33.47 -8.77
N ARG A 27 -15.43 34.79 -8.67
CA ARG A 27 -14.39 35.55 -7.99
C ARG A 27 -14.76 35.61 -6.50
N LEU A 28 -13.93 35.05 -5.62
CA LEU A 28 -14.08 35.32 -4.19
C LEU A 28 -13.70 36.77 -3.92
N GLU A 29 -14.67 37.56 -3.47
CA GLU A 29 -14.41 38.81 -2.77
C GLU A 29 -14.08 38.48 -1.31
N VAL A 30 -12.94 38.99 -0.84
CA VAL A 30 -12.55 38.95 0.58
C VAL A 30 -12.50 40.39 1.06
N GLU A 31 -13.55 40.79 1.77
CA GLU A 31 -13.58 42.02 2.58
C GLU A 31 -12.61 41.90 3.77
N PRO A 32 -11.68 42.85 3.97
CA PRO A 32 -10.90 42.93 5.21
C PRO A 32 -11.45 44.05 6.11
N SER A 33 -11.96 43.69 7.29
CA SER A 33 -12.37 44.66 8.31
C SER A 33 -11.43 44.71 9.53
N THR A 34 -11.00 45.94 9.84
CA THR A 34 -10.51 46.46 11.13
C THR A 34 -9.15 45.99 11.70
N SER A 35 -8.18 46.91 11.63
CA SER A 35 -7.32 47.44 12.73
C SER A 35 -6.53 46.46 13.64
N SER A 36 -5.25 46.66 13.96
CA SER A 36 -4.60 47.94 14.29
C SER A 36 -3.06 47.86 14.33
N SER A 37 -2.41 49.01 14.56
CA SER A 37 -1.01 49.27 14.94
C SER A 37 -0.08 49.86 13.86
N ALA A 38 0.36 51.09 14.14
CA ALA A 38 1.35 51.93 13.46
C ALA A 38 2.78 51.28 13.46
N SER A 39 3.81 51.74 12.73
CA SER A 39 4.20 53.15 12.46
C SER A 39 5.20 53.32 11.29
N THR A 40 5.18 54.53 10.70
CA THR A 40 6.33 55.30 10.15
C THR A 40 7.24 54.76 9.03
N ASN A 41 6.98 55.28 7.82
CA ASN A 41 7.82 56.20 7.02
C ASN A 41 9.22 55.86 6.45
N ALA A 42 9.32 56.28 5.18
CA ALA A 42 10.45 56.89 4.47
C ALA A 42 11.55 55.99 3.85
N GLY A 43 11.92 56.29 2.59
CA GLY A 43 12.99 55.61 1.86
C GLY A 43 12.86 55.64 0.33
N SER A 44 12.79 56.83 -0.27
CA SER A 44 12.82 57.00 -1.73
C SER A 44 14.21 56.73 -2.34
N SER A 45 14.25 56.26 -3.59
CA SER A 45 15.07 56.79 -4.72
C SER A 45 15.86 55.76 -5.58
N SER A 46 15.38 55.57 -6.81
CA SER A 46 16.12 55.62 -8.09
C SER A 46 17.47 54.90 -8.29
N SER A 47 17.42 53.93 -9.21
CA SER A 47 18.13 53.91 -10.51
C SER A 47 19.51 53.27 -10.70
N SER A 48 19.62 52.59 -11.85
CA SER A 48 20.80 52.43 -12.72
C SER A 48 21.96 51.53 -12.30
N GLY A 49 22.33 50.59 -13.18
CA GLY A 49 23.64 49.92 -13.14
C GLY A 49 23.62 48.49 -13.70
N ALA A 50 23.94 48.31 -14.98
CA ALA A 50 24.13 46.98 -15.57
C ALA A 50 25.58 46.50 -15.39
N ALA A 51 25.77 45.27 -14.93
CA ALA A 51 26.97 44.47 -15.18
C ALA A 51 26.72 42.99 -14.86
N THR A 52 26.80 42.11 -15.86
CA THR A 52 27.12 40.70 -15.65
C THR A 52 28.59 40.58 -15.23
N PRO A 53 28.90 39.61 -14.36
CA PRO A 53 29.71 38.52 -14.88
C PRO A 53 29.23 37.13 -14.44
N SER A 54 29.52 36.17 -15.30
CA SER A 54 29.36 34.73 -15.07
C SER A 54 30.15 34.24 -13.85
N SER A 55 29.53 33.46 -12.99
CA SER A 55 30.21 32.48 -12.14
C SER A 55 29.30 31.28 -11.86
N SER A 56 29.92 30.10 -11.73
CA SER A 56 29.23 28.80 -11.74
C SER A 56 28.50 28.54 -10.42
N SER A 57 27.18 28.45 -10.46
CA SER A 57 26.39 27.96 -9.32
C SER A 57 26.44 26.44 -9.25
N VAL A 58 27.11 25.90 -8.23
CA VAL A 58 26.95 24.50 -7.83
C VAL A 58 25.52 24.30 -7.37
N THR A 59 24.73 23.54 -8.12
CA THR A 59 23.38 23.17 -7.70
C THR A 59 23.46 22.12 -6.60
N THR A 60 23.52 22.57 -5.35
CA THR A 60 23.28 21.70 -4.19
C THR A 60 21.85 21.18 -4.28
N VAL A 61 21.69 19.97 -4.82
CA VAL A 61 20.40 19.29 -4.86
C VAL A 61 20.06 18.88 -3.43
N VAL A 62 19.24 19.71 -2.76
CA VAL A 62 18.55 19.31 -1.54
C VAL A 62 17.67 18.11 -1.87
N VAL A 63 18.11 16.92 -1.44
CA VAL A 63 17.33 15.70 -1.58
C VAL A 63 16.30 15.71 -0.45
N ASP A 64 15.08 16.16 -0.76
CA ASP A 64 13.91 15.97 0.11
C ASP A 64 13.60 14.46 0.24
N VAL A 65 14.32 13.80 1.14
CA VAL A 65 13.97 12.46 1.59
C VAL A 65 12.77 12.61 2.52
N ILE A 66 11.58 12.52 1.93
CA ILE A 66 10.33 12.42 2.69
C ILE A 66 10.46 11.22 3.63
N ALA A 67 10.67 11.51 4.91
CA ALA A 67 10.67 10.52 5.97
C ALA A 67 9.30 9.84 5.97
N THR A 68 9.25 8.66 5.34
CA THR A 68 8.05 7.83 5.35
C THR A 68 7.96 7.24 6.75
N THR A 69 7.33 7.97 7.67
CA THR A 69 6.96 7.45 8.98
C THR A 69 6.07 6.24 8.74
N ALA A 70 6.64 5.06 8.92
CA ALA A 70 5.86 3.84 9.01
C ALA A 70 4.90 4.03 10.18
N ALA A 71 3.61 4.18 9.88
CA ALA A 71 2.59 4.12 10.92
C ALA A 71 2.77 2.77 11.62
N VAL A 72 3.10 2.82 12.91
CA VAL A 72 3.38 1.63 13.71
C VAL A 72 2.07 0.84 13.83
N VAL A 73 1.89 -0.12 12.91
CA VAL A 73 0.90 -1.17 13.07
C VAL A 73 1.43 -2.04 14.21
N ASP A 74 0.75 -1.96 15.36
CA ASP A 74 1.07 -2.71 16.57
C ASP A 74 0.81 -4.21 16.34
N GLU A 75 1.73 -4.89 15.63
CA GLU A 75 1.67 -6.33 15.35
C GLU A 75 2.00 -7.12 16.62
N SER A 76 1.06 -7.08 17.56
CA SER A 76 0.97 -7.92 18.76
C SER A 76 -0.51 -8.02 19.18
N LEU A 77 -1.35 -8.42 18.22
CA LEU A 77 -2.71 -8.90 18.43
C LEU A 77 -2.68 -10.41 18.72
N GLU A 78 -2.12 -10.79 19.87
CA GLU A 78 -2.38 -12.11 20.47
C GLU A 78 -3.88 -12.21 20.83
N PRO A 79 -4.63 -13.20 20.34
CA PRO A 79 -6.03 -13.37 20.72
C PRO A 79 -6.12 -13.78 22.19
N CYS A 80 -6.82 -12.98 23.01
CA CYS A 80 -6.94 -13.27 24.44
C CYS A 80 -7.65 -14.61 24.68
N LYS A 81 -7.01 -15.49 25.47
CA LYS A 81 -7.42 -16.89 25.65
C LYS A 81 -8.82 -16.98 26.28
N LYS A 82 -9.77 -17.57 25.56
CA LYS A 82 -11.12 -17.85 26.08
C LYS A 82 -11.03 -18.69 27.37
N LYS A 83 -11.59 -18.17 28.47
CA LYS A 83 -11.79 -18.97 29.70
C LYS A 83 -12.78 -20.11 29.40
N PRO A 84 -12.59 -21.31 29.97
CA PRO A 84 -13.45 -22.46 29.68
C PRO A 84 -14.86 -22.23 30.23
N ARG A 85 -15.88 -22.53 29.41
CA ARG A 85 -17.26 -22.72 29.90
C ARG A 85 -17.34 -24.09 30.58
N VAL A 86 -18.09 -24.15 31.67
CA VAL A 86 -18.46 -25.40 32.35
C VAL A 86 -19.32 -26.24 31.42
N ASP A 87 -19.04 -27.53 31.39
CA ASP A 87 -19.73 -28.51 30.55
C ASP A 87 -21.08 -28.92 31.17
N SER A 88 -22.12 -28.89 30.33
CA SER A 88 -23.37 -29.61 30.52
C SER A 88 -23.84 -30.02 29.13
N GLY A 89 -23.15 -31.01 28.57
CA GLY A 89 -23.22 -31.32 27.14
C GLY A 89 -24.52 -31.97 26.69
N GLU A 90 -24.89 -31.69 25.44
CA GLU A 90 -25.62 -32.63 24.59
C GLU A 90 -25.23 -32.40 23.12
N LYS A 91 -25.23 -33.47 22.31
CA LYS A 91 -24.63 -33.49 20.97
C LYS A 91 -25.52 -32.81 19.94
N CYS A 92 -24.99 -31.81 19.23
CA CYS A 92 -25.64 -31.27 18.04
C CYS A 92 -25.04 -31.90 16.76
N GLN A 93 -25.71 -32.94 16.24
CA GLN A 93 -25.60 -33.31 14.83
C GLN A 93 -26.66 -32.53 14.06
N SER A 94 -26.31 -32.02 12.87
CA SER A 94 -27.30 -31.51 11.92
C SER A 94 -28.17 -32.66 11.40
N PRO A 95 -29.44 -32.40 11.00
CA PRO A 95 -29.67 -31.86 9.67
C PRO A 95 -30.78 -30.80 9.58
N CYS A 96 -30.77 -30.04 8.48
CA CYS A 96 -31.82 -29.09 8.13
C CYS A 96 -33.19 -29.77 7.94
N LYS A 97 -34.24 -29.17 8.49
CA LYS A 97 -35.59 -29.14 7.88
C LYS A 97 -36.41 -27.99 8.46
N GLU A 98 -37.17 -27.34 7.59
CA GLU A 98 -37.89 -26.10 7.87
C GLU A 98 -39.07 -26.31 8.82
N GLN A 99 -39.33 -25.32 9.68
CA GLN A 99 -40.70 -25.03 10.13
C GLN A 99 -40.97 -23.54 9.96
N ILE A 100 -41.90 -23.25 9.04
CA ILE A 100 -42.41 -21.90 8.81
C ILE A 100 -43.40 -21.56 9.92
N SER A 101 -42.99 -20.76 10.90
CA SER A 101 -43.89 -20.13 11.88
C SER A 101 -43.89 -18.61 11.71
N LYS A 102 -45.05 -18.13 11.27
CA LYS A 102 -45.40 -16.73 10.93
C LYS A 102 -44.66 -15.65 11.75
N GLY A 103 -43.70 -15.02 11.09
CA GLY A 103 -43.23 -13.67 11.37
C GLY A 103 -42.47 -13.18 10.15
N VAL A 104 -43.07 -12.34 9.30
CA VAL A 104 -42.31 -11.66 8.24
C VAL A 104 -41.53 -10.53 8.91
N THR A 105 -40.43 -10.89 9.56
CA THR A 105 -39.32 -9.96 9.76
C THR A 105 -38.78 -9.66 8.37
N THR A 106 -39.31 -8.61 7.75
CA THR A 106 -38.75 -8.05 6.52
C THR A 106 -37.28 -7.78 6.80
N GLU A 107 -36.39 -8.64 6.27
CA GLU A 107 -34.95 -8.47 6.43
C GLU A 107 -34.60 -7.03 6.02
N LYS A 108 -33.99 -6.28 6.95
CA LYS A 108 -33.67 -4.88 6.71
C LYS A 108 -32.88 -4.79 5.40
N LEU A 109 -33.20 -3.79 4.58
CA LEU A 109 -32.63 -3.63 3.24
C LEU A 109 -31.09 -3.64 3.26
N GLU A 110 -30.49 -3.09 4.31
CA GLU A 110 -29.04 -3.09 4.57
C GLU A 110 -28.38 -4.48 4.54
N TYR A 111 -28.94 -5.51 5.21
CA TYR A 111 -28.35 -6.85 5.20
C TYR A 111 -28.48 -7.53 3.83
N ARG A 112 -29.62 -7.32 3.15
CA ARG A 112 -29.86 -7.83 1.79
C ARG A 112 -28.94 -7.18 0.76
N LEU A 113 -28.71 -5.87 0.86
CA LEU A 113 -27.68 -5.16 0.08
C LEU A 113 -26.28 -5.68 0.41
N GLY A 114 -26.02 -6.01 1.68
CA GLY A 114 -24.78 -6.63 2.12
C GLY A 114 -24.39 -7.86 1.27
N GLY A 115 -25.30 -8.83 1.15
CA GLY A 115 -25.06 -10.03 0.33
C GLY A 115 -24.89 -9.76 -1.17
N ILE A 116 -25.58 -8.75 -1.71
CA ILE A 116 -25.50 -8.40 -3.15
C ILE A 116 -24.18 -7.67 -3.49
N LEU A 117 -23.65 -6.87 -2.57
CA LEU A 117 -22.45 -6.05 -2.78
C LEU A 117 -21.14 -6.75 -2.35
N CYS A 118 -21.21 -8.01 -1.90
CA CYS A 118 -20.04 -8.82 -1.60
C CYS A 118 -19.14 -9.05 -2.83
N CYS A 119 -17.85 -9.25 -2.57
CA CYS A 119 -16.91 -9.67 -3.60
C CYS A 119 -17.24 -11.11 -4.05
N ALA A 120 -17.35 -11.32 -5.36
CA ALA A 120 -17.63 -12.64 -5.95
C ALA A 120 -16.52 -13.70 -5.77
N VAL A 121 -15.40 -13.36 -5.11
CA VAL A 121 -14.28 -14.27 -4.85
C VAL A 121 -14.18 -14.63 -3.36
N CYS A 122 -14.04 -13.65 -2.46
CA CYS A 122 -13.94 -13.91 -1.03
C CYS A 122 -15.30 -13.93 -0.30
N LEU A 123 -16.39 -13.58 -0.98
CA LEU A 123 -17.76 -13.48 -0.44
C LEU A 123 -17.97 -12.46 0.69
N ASP A 124 -16.95 -11.65 0.98
CA ASP A 124 -17.01 -10.55 1.94
C ASP A 124 -17.38 -9.21 1.30
N LEU A 125 -17.99 -8.33 2.10
CA LEU A 125 -18.16 -6.91 1.78
C LEU A 125 -16.80 -6.18 1.77
N PRO A 126 -16.36 -5.61 0.63
CA PRO A 126 -15.03 -5.00 0.50
C PRO A 126 -14.77 -3.83 1.46
N LYS A 127 -13.52 -3.68 1.91
CA LYS A 127 -13.05 -2.57 2.77
C LYS A 127 -12.28 -1.47 2.01
N ALA A 128 -12.11 -1.63 0.69
CA ALA A 128 -11.25 -0.81 -0.15
C ALA A 128 -11.86 -0.69 -1.57
N ALA A 129 -11.05 -0.37 -2.57
CA ALA A 129 -11.53 -0.24 -3.95
C ALA A 129 -12.25 -1.50 -4.47
N ILE A 130 -13.30 -1.28 -5.27
CA ILE A 130 -14.16 -2.33 -5.82
C ILE A 130 -14.11 -2.25 -7.34
N TYR A 131 -13.76 -3.37 -7.97
CA TYR A 131 -13.68 -3.51 -9.42
C TYR A 131 -14.85 -4.32 -9.95
N GLN A 132 -15.35 -3.92 -11.12
CA GLN A 132 -16.48 -4.52 -11.81
C GLN A 132 -16.01 -5.01 -13.18
N CYS A 133 -16.29 -6.28 -13.52
CA CYS A 133 -16.09 -6.75 -14.90
C CYS A 133 -17.12 -6.11 -15.84
N THR A 134 -16.89 -6.15 -17.16
CA THR A 134 -17.82 -5.59 -18.16
C THR A 134 -19.28 -6.07 -18.00
N ASN A 135 -19.48 -7.31 -17.56
CA ASN A 135 -20.81 -7.90 -17.30
C ASN A 135 -21.41 -7.64 -15.90
N GLY A 136 -20.76 -6.86 -15.02
CA GLY A 136 -21.34 -6.43 -13.74
C GLY A 136 -20.88 -7.12 -12.45
N HIS A 137 -20.11 -8.21 -12.50
CA HIS A 137 -19.64 -8.90 -11.29
C HIS A 137 -18.58 -8.11 -10.52
N LEU A 138 -18.73 -8.07 -9.19
CA LEU A 138 -17.92 -7.27 -8.26
C LEU A 138 -16.74 -8.07 -7.67
N MET A 139 -15.57 -7.44 -7.60
CA MET A 139 -14.34 -7.98 -7.03
C MET A 139 -13.67 -6.93 -6.14
N CYS A 140 -13.27 -7.27 -4.92
CA CYS A 140 -12.46 -6.38 -4.10
C CYS A 140 -11.05 -6.22 -4.70
N ALA A 141 -10.38 -5.10 -4.43
CA ALA A 141 -9.03 -4.81 -4.95
C ALA A 141 -8.01 -5.95 -4.72
N GLY A 142 -8.07 -6.61 -3.55
CA GLY A 142 -7.23 -7.77 -3.24
C GLY A 142 -7.49 -8.94 -4.19
N CYS A 143 -8.73 -9.44 -4.23
CA CYS A 143 -9.10 -10.57 -5.09
C CYS A 143 -8.89 -10.28 -6.58
N PHE A 144 -9.21 -9.07 -7.03
CA PHE A 144 -8.91 -8.64 -8.41
C PHE A 144 -7.41 -8.70 -8.70
N THR A 145 -6.57 -8.23 -7.78
CA THR A 145 -5.10 -8.31 -7.91
C THR A 145 -4.60 -9.75 -7.94
N HIS A 146 -5.15 -10.63 -7.09
CA HIS A 146 -4.82 -12.06 -7.09
C HIS A 146 -5.18 -12.73 -8.43
N LEU A 147 -6.38 -12.50 -8.97
CA LEU A 147 -6.79 -13.06 -10.28
C LEU A 147 -5.86 -12.62 -11.42
N LEU A 148 -5.45 -11.35 -11.44
CA LEU A 148 -4.47 -10.86 -12.42
C LEU A 148 -3.09 -11.49 -12.25
N ALA A 149 -2.63 -11.66 -10.99
CA ALA A 149 -1.35 -12.26 -10.68
C ALA A 149 -1.31 -13.77 -10.98
N ASP A 150 -2.42 -14.48 -10.77
CA ASP A 150 -2.62 -15.89 -11.13
C ASP A 150 -2.53 -16.14 -12.62
N ALA A 151 -3.30 -15.39 -13.40
CA ALA A 151 -3.26 -15.48 -14.85
C ALA A 151 -1.85 -15.17 -15.39
N ARG A 152 -1.16 -14.18 -14.78
CA ARG A 152 0.23 -13.87 -15.13
C ARG A 152 1.20 -15.04 -14.85
N LEU A 153 1.02 -15.76 -13.74
CA LEU A 153 1.80 -16.95 -13.41
C LEU A 153 1.57 -18.10 -14.40
N ARG A 154 0.33 -18.36 -14.80
CA ARG A 154 -0.04 -19.45 -15.73
C ARG A 154 0.14 -19.12 -17.22
N ASP A 155 0.45 -17.86 -17.53
CA ASP A 155 0.43 -17.29 -18.88
C ASP A 155 -0.93 -17.32 -19.57
N GLU A 156 -1.98 -17.16 -18.77
CA GLU A 156 -3.36 -17.09 -19.21
C GLU A 156 -3.86 -15.64 -19.28
N VAL A 157 -4.97 -15.43 -19.99
CA VAL A 157 -5.76 -14.21 -19.84
C VAL A 157 -6.56 -14.30 -18.55
N ALA A 158 -6.50 -13.26 -17.72
CA ALA A 158 -7.32 -13.22 -16.50
C ALA A 158 -8.80 -13.11 -16.88
N THR A 159 -9.65 -13.90 -16.23
CA THR A 159 -11.10 -13.92 -16.49
C THR A 159 -11.90 -13.74 -15.21
N CYS A 160 -13.11 -13.21 -15.35
CA CYS A 160 -14.07 -13.10 -14.26
C CYS A 160 -14.51 -14.51 -13.80
N PRO A 161 -14.44 -14.85 -12.50
CA PRO A 161 -14.78 -16.19 -12.01
C PRO A 161 -16.24 -16.59 -12.29
N ASN A 162 -17.16 -15.61 -12.33
CA ASN A 162 -18.60 -15.87 -12.48
C ASN A 162 -19.02 -16.05 -13.95
N CYS A 163 -18.55 -15.19 -14.84
CA CYS A 163 -19.00 -15.16 -16.24
C CYS A 163 -17.90 -15.31 -17.29
N ARG A 164 -16.66 -15.58 -16.87
CA ARG A 164 -15.48 -15.89 -17.70
C ARG A 164 -15.08 -14.84 -18.74
N VAL A 165 -15.70 -13.66 -18.74
CA VAL A 165 -15.26 -12.52 -19.56
C VAL A 165 -13.86 -12.09 -19.13
N GLU A 166 -13.05 -11.64 -20.08
CA GLU A 166 -11.71 -11.12 -19.80
C GLU A 166 -11.75 -9.97 -18.79
N ILE A 167 -10.77 -9.95 -17.90
CA ILE A 167 -10.55 -8.86 -16.95
C ILE A 167 -9.11 -8.38 -17.02
N SER A 168 -8.93 -7.07 -16.97
CA SER A 168 -7.63 -6.42 -16.95
C SER A 168 -7.73 -5.07 -16.26
N LYS A 169 -6.60 -4.45 -15.93
CA LYS A 169 -6.54 -3.09 -15.36
C LYS A 169 -7.13 -1.99 -16.27
N HIS A 170 -7.46 -2.32 -17.53
CA HIS A 170 -8.06 -1.39 -18.48
C HIS A 170 -9.53 -1.75 -18.81
N GLN A 171 -9.93 -3.02 -18.75
CA GLN A 171 -11.32 -3.46 -19.01
C GLN A 171 -12.20 -3.43 -17.74
N ALA A 172 -11.63 -3.71 -16.56
CA ALA A 172 -12.39 -3.69 -15.31
C ALA A 172 -12.48 -2.25 -14.76
N SER A 173 -13.69 -1.79 -14.50
CA SER A 173 -13.94 -0.43 -14.00
C SER A 173 -13.99 -0.40 -12.47
N ARG A 174 -13.50 0.68 -11.84
CA ARG A 174 -13.63 0.89 -10.40
C ARG A 174 -15.01 1.48 -10.08
N ASN A 175 -15.84 0.76 -9.34
CA ASN A 175 -17.19 1.19 -9.01
C ASN A 175 -17.26 1.99 -7.71
N LEU A 176 -17.04 3.31 -7.83
CA LEU A 176 -17.13 4.27 -6.72
C LEU A 176 -18.53 4.37 -6.09
N ALA A 177 -19.60 4.01 -6.82
CA ALA A 177 -20.96 4.03 -6.27
C ALA A 177 -21.18 2.86 -5.30
N VAL A 178 -20.68 1.67 -5.65
CA VAL A 178 -20.69 0.51 -4.75
C VAL A 178 -19.76 0.73 -3.57
N GLU A 179 -18.58 1.34 -3.75
CA GLU A 179 -17.71 1.71 -2.62
C GLU A 179 -18.41 2.62 -1.60
N LYS A 180 -19.14 3.64 -2.08
CA LYS A 180 -19.96 4.51 -1.21
C LYS A 180 -21.10 3.73 -0.55
N ALA A 181 -21.84 2.92 -1.31
CA ALA A 181 -22.96 2.15 -0.78
C ALA A 181 -22.52 1.16 0.32
N VAL A 182 -21.41 0.43 0.10
CA VAL A 182 -20.83 -0.49 1.10
C VAL A 182 -20.36 0.27 2.35
N ASN A 183 -19.86 1.50 2.20
CA ASN A 183 -19.40 2.32 3.32
C ASN A 183 -20.54 2.83 4.24
N GLU A 184 -21.79 2.89 3.76
CA GLU A 184 -22.96 3.22 4.59
C GLU A 184 -23.60 2.00 5.26
N LEU A 185 -23.23 0.77 4.86
CA LEU A 185 -23.77 -0.45 5.48
C LEU A 185 -23.30 -0.59 6.94
N PRO A 186 -24.16 -1.17 7.81
CA PRO A 186 -23.78 -1.43 9.19
C PRO A 186 -22.64 -2.45 9.30
N SER A 187 -21.86 -2.29 10.35
CA SER A 187 -20.84 -3.23 10.81
C SER A 187 -20.69 -3.11 12.31
N GLU A 188 -20.47 -4.23 12.98
CA GLU A 188 -20.30 -4.27 14.43
C GLU A 188 -18.91 -3.77 14.84
N CYS A 189 -18.83 -3.06 15.95
CA CYS A 189 -17.57 -2.70 16.61
C CYS A 189 -16.94 -3.91 17.31
N GLN A 190 -15.66 -4.18 17.03
CA GLN A 190 -14.93 -5.32 17.59
C GLN A 190 -14.77 -5.30 19.13
N TYR A 191 -15.01 -4.16 19.77
CA TYR A 191 -14.89 -3.98 21.22
C TYR A 191 -16.25 -3.99 21.94
N CYS A 192 -17.22 -3.19 21.46
CA CYS A 192 -18.50 -3.00 22.13
C CYS A 192 -19.69 -3.72 21.48
N ASN A 193 -19.49 -4.36 20.32
CA ASN A 193 -20.50 -5.10 19.54
C ASN A 193 -21.75 -4.27 19.13
N LYS A 194 -21.66 -2.94 19.14
CA LYS A 194 -22.71 -2.04 18.62
C LYS A 194 -22.52 -1.84 17.11
N GLU A 195 -23.61 -1.75 16.36
CA GLU A 195 -23.60 -1.47 14.92
C GLU A 195 -23.29 0.01 14.64
N TYR A 196 -22.38 0.26 13.69
CA TYR A 196 -22.09 1.58 13.13
C TYR A 196 -21.96 1.50 11.60
N PRO A 197 -22.26 2.57 10.85
CA PRO A 197 -21.90 2.67 9.44
C PRO A 197 -20.38 2.51 9.23
N ARG A 198 -19.97 1.67 8.27
CA ARG A 198 -18.56 1.31 8.03
C ARG A 198 -17.63 2.53 7.86
N ASN A 199 -18.10 3.61 7.26
CA ASN A 199 -17.38 4.88 7.10
C ASN A 199 -16.98 5.56 8.43
N THR A 200 -17.69 5.30 9.53
CA THR A 200 -17.45 5.90 10.84
C THR A 200 -16.87 4.92 11.87
N LEU A 201 -16.88 3.62 11.55
CA LEU A 201 -16.48 2.56 12.47
C LEU A 201 -15.01 2.68 12.92
N ASP A 202 -14.07 2.95 12.00
CA ASP A 202 -12.65 3.13 12.35
C ASP A 202 -12.44 4.26 13.37
N ARG A 203 -13.10 5.41 13.16
CA ARG A 203 -13.08 6.54 14.09
C ARG A 203 -13.71 6.18 15.42
N HIS A 204 -14.81 5.43 15.42
CA HIS A 204 -15.42 4.94 16.66
C HIS A 204 -14.43 4.05 17.42
N GLU A 205 -13.86 3.03 16.78
CA GLU A 205 -12.94 2.07 17.38
C GLU A 205 -11.65 2.71 17.91
N ARG A 206 -11.11 3.72 17.22
CA ARG A 206 -9.87 4.41 17.62
C ARG A 206 -10.07 5.49 18.68
N GLU A 207 -11.16 6.25 18.60
CA GLU A 207 -11.29 7.52 19.34
C GLU A 207 -12.48 7.57 20.31
N LEU A 208 -13.61 6.92 19.99
CA LEU A 208 -14.89 7.14 20.69
C LEU A 208 -15.36 5.96 21.53
N CYS A 209 -14.91 4.74 21.24
CA CYS A 209 -15.41 3.53 21.89
C CYS A 209 -14.85 3.40 23.31
N GLU A 210 -15.72 3.29 24.31
CA GLU A 210 -15.34 3.15 25.74
C GLU A 210 -14.68 1.81 26.04
N GLU A 211 -14.96 0.79 25.22
CA GLU A 211 -14.35 -0.55 25.28
C GLU A 211 -13.04 -0.66 24.50
N ARG A 212 -12.60 0.39 23.78
CA ARG A 212 -11.37 0.31 22.98
C ARG A 212 -10.16 0.07 23.87
N THR A 213 -9.27 -0.80 23.42
CA THR A 213 -8.03 -1.10 24.11
C THR A 213 -7.07 0.09 24.03
N THR A 214 -6.71 0.66 25.19
CA THR A 214 -5.78 1.78 25.32
C THR A 214 -4.60 1.44 26.21
N ARG A 215 -3.57 2.30 26.22
CA ARG A 215 -2.37 2.17 27.07
C ARG A 215 -2.33 3.33 28.07
N CYS A 216 -1.71 3.12 29.22
CA CYS A 216 -1.49 4.18 30.22
C CYS A 216 -0.64 5.34 29.66
N MET A 217 -0.87 6.59 30.08
CA MET A 217 0.00 7.71 29.67
C MET A 217 1.46 7.52 30.11
N TYR A 218 1.67 6.82 31.23
CA TYR A 218 2.99 6.43 31.75
C TYR A 218 3.59 5.19 31.07
N HIS A 219 3.01 4.71 29.96
CA HIS A 219 3.59 3.63 29.16
C HIS A 219 5.01 3.95 28.69
N ARG A 220 5.31 5.22 28.39
CA ARG A 220 6.65 5.70 28.01
C ARG A 220 7.73 5.55 29.10
N ILE A 221 7.32 5.42 30.37
CA ILE A 221 8.20 5.12 31.51
C ILE A 221 7.99 3.69 32.01
N GLY A 222 7.51 2.80 31.13
CA GLY A 222 7.43 1.37 31.37
C GLY A 222 6.13 0.83 31.96
N CYS A 223 5.06 1.63 32.04
CA CYS A 223 3.79 1.10 32.49
C CYS A 223 3.27 0.03 31.50
N PRO A 224 3.07 -1.23 31.94
CA PRO A 224 2.60 -2.32 31.07
C PRO A 224 1.07 -2.35 30.95
N TRP A 225 0.35 -1.46 31.66
CA TRP A 225 -1.11 -1.48 31.69
C TRP A 225 -1.70 -1.18 30.31
N ARG A 226 -2.58 -2.09 29.87
CA ARG A 226 -3.35 -2.04 28.63
C ARG A 226 -4.75 -2.57 28.95
N GLY A 227 -5.79 -1.78 28.70
CA GLY A 227 -7.16 -2.11 29.08
C GLY A 227 -8.21 -1.24 28.37
N PRO A 228 -9.51 -1.45 28.65
CA PRO A 228 -10.60 -0.63 28.14
C PRO A 228 -10.41 0.85 28.49
N TYR A 229 -10.87 1.76 27.61
CA TYR A 229 -10.72 3.20 27.85
C TYR A 229 -11.42 3.67 29.14
N HIS A 230 -12.58 3.10 29.47
CA HIS A 230 -13.30 3.48 30.69
C HIS A 230 -12.54 3.15 32.00
N GLU A 231 -11.59 2.20 31.97
CA GLU A 231 -10.72 1.85 33.11
C GLU A 231 -9.44 2.70 33.20
N VAL A 232 -9.17 3.56 32.21
CA VAL A 232 -7.94 4.38 32.16
C VAL A 232 -7.81 5.29 33.37
N GLN A 233 -8.91 5.94 33.79
CA GLN A 233 -8.90 6.91 34.88
C GLN A 233 -8.61 6.24 36.23
N SER A 234 -9.27 5.12 36.53
CA SER A 234 -9.03 4.35 37.76
C SER A 234 -7.62 3.75 37.78
N HIS A 235 -7.07 3.37 36.63
CA HIS A 235 -5.66 3.00 36.53
C HIS A 235 -4.72 4.19 36.77
N HIS A 236 -4.99 5.37 36.21
CA HIS A 236 -4.13 6.56 36.38
C HIS A 236 -4.03 6.99 37.85
N GLU A 237 -5.14 6.96 38.58
CA GLU A 237 -5.20 7.27 40.02
C GLU A 237 -4.45 6.24 40.89
N SER A 238 -4.34 4.99 40.44
CA SER A 238 -3.65 3.89 41.14
C SER A 238 -2.27 3.56 40.54
N CYS A 239 -1.78 4.33 39.58
CA CYS A 239 -0.55 4.00 38.87
C CYS A 239 0.67 4.24 39.75
N SER A 240 1.50 3.21 39.94
CA SER A 240 2.77 3.33 40.68
C SER A 240 3.92 3.94 39.87
N HIS A 241 3.81 3.98 38.54
CA HIS A 241 4.89 4.42 37.64
C HIS A 241 5.33 5.88 37.79
N PRO A 242 4.45 6.87 38.09
CA PRO A 242 4.85 8.25 38.37
C PRO A 242 5.78 8.39 39.58
N ASN A 243 5.70 7.44 40.53
CA ASN A 243 6.45 7.46 41.78
C ASN A 243 7.64 6.49 41.77
N LYS A 244 7.97 5.87 40.62
CA LYS A 244 9.15 5.01 40.49
C LYS A 244 10.43 5.83 40.61
N SER A 245 11.47 5.21 41.13
CA SER A 245 12.79 5.84 41.21
C SER A 245 13.40 6.03 39.82
N GLY A 246 14.27 7.03 39.68
CA GLY A 246 14.99 7.26 38.42
C GLY A 246 15.80 6.04 37.97
N ALA A 247 16.33 5.23 38.89
CA ALA A 247 17.05 4.00 38.57
C ALA A 247 16.16 2.98 37.86
N GLU A 248 14.96 2.71 38.38
CA GLU A 248 14.01 1.77 37.78
C GLU A 248 13.50 2.25 36.42
N VAL A 249 13.29 3.57 36.26
CA VAL A 249 12.91 4.15 34.96
C VAL A 249 14.05 4.03 33.95
N MET A 250 15.30 4.26 34.36
CA MET A 250 16.48 4.11 33.48
C MET A 250 16.68 2.66 33.00
N ASP A 251 16.40 1.65 33.83
CA ASP A 251 16.48 0.24 33.39
C ASP A 251 15.43 -0.13 32.34
N ILE A 252 14.24 0.46 32.41
CA ILE A 252 13.21 0.29 31.38
C ILE A 252 13.58 1.08 30.11
N LEU A 253 14.03 2.33 30.25
CA LEU A 253 14.46 3.16 29.12
C LEU A 253 15.61 2.52 28.36
N ARG A 254 16.57 1.86 29.03
CA ARG A 254 17.64 1.08 28.38
C ARG A 254 17.13 0.04 27.39
N VAL A 255 15.96 -0.56 27.63
CA VAL A 255 15.36 -1.55 26.70
C VAL A 255 14.80 -0.84 25.47
N PHE A 256 14.05 0.25 25.66
CA PHE A 256 13.55 1.08 24.55
C PHE A 256 14.70 1.69 23.73
N ASP A 257 15.74 2.18 24.39
CA ASP A 257 16.95 2.73 23.77
C ASP A 257 17.69 1.65 22.96
N GLN A 258 17.74 0.39 23.43
CA GLN A 258 18.31 -0.72 22.65
C GLN A 258 17.53 -1.02 21.38
N ASP A 259 16.20 -0.91 21.41
CA ASP A 259 15.36 -1.12 20.21
C ASP A 259 15.46 0.05 19.23
N ILE A 260 15.44 1.29 19.74
CA ILE A 260 15.73 2.49 18.95
C ILE A 260 17.14 2.44 18.34
N GLU A 261 18.13 1.91 19.08
CA GLU A 261 19.50 1.75 18.59
C GLU A 261 19.61 0.66 17.51
N LYS A 262 18.84 -0.44 17.61
CA LYS A 262 18.72 -1.43 16.52
C LYS A 262 18.14 -0.81 15.24
N GLU A 263 17.15 0.07 15.37
CA GLU A 263 16.57 0.80 14.24
C GLU A 263 17.59 1.81 13.65
N LYS A 264 18.23 2.62 14.51
CA LYS A 264 19.29 3.58 14.12
C LYS A 264 20.48 2.91 13.43
N LYS A 265 20.85 1.68 13.81
CA LYS A 265 21.96 0.95 13.15
C LYS A 265 21.79 0.84 11.64
N MET A 266 20.57 0.62 11.12
CA MET A 266 20.38 0.63 9.66
C MET A 266 20.68 2.00 9.05
N TYR A 267 20.22 3.08 9.68
CA TYR A 267 20.50 4.44 9.21
C TYR A 267 22.00 4.76 9.28
N ASN A 268 22.67 4.41 10.37
CA ASN A 268 24.12 4.58 10.54
C ASN A 268 24.89 3.82 9.46
N SER A 269 24.56 2.54 9.21
CA SER A 269 25.19 1.78 8.12
C SER A 269 24.94 2.37 6.73
N ILE A 270 23.79 3.01 6.49
CA ILE A 270 23.55 3.76 5.24
C ILE A 270 24.44 5.01 5.18
N PHE A 271 24.60 5.76 6.28
CA PHE A 271 25.51 6.92 6.34
C PHE A 271 26.98 6.52 6.14
N ASP A 272 27.40 5.40 6.72
CA ASP A 272 28.75 4.85 6.51
C ASP A 272 28.97 4.49 5.03
N LEU A 273 28.01 3.82 4.39
CA LEU A 273 28.08 3.51 2.95
C LEU A 273 28.03 4.76 2.06
N LEU A 274 27.34 5.82 2.49
CA LEU A 274 27.34 7.12 1.79
C LEU A 274 28.70 7.85 1.87
N SER A 275 29.64 7.39 2.70
CA SER A 275 31.01 7.92 2.73
C SER A 275 31.94 7.30 1.68
N TYR A 276 31.50 6.24 0.97
CA TYR A 276 32.32 5.56 -0.04
C TYR A 276 32.51 6.45 -1.27
N GLU A 277 33.72 6.43 -1.86
CA GLU A 277 34.05 7.24 -3.04
C GLU A 277 33.18 6.86 -4.27
N ASN A 278 32.83 5.57 -4.38
CA ASN A 278 32.15 5.02 -5.54
C ASN A 278 30.72 4.60 -5.18
N ILE A 279 29.74 5.44 -5.55
CA ILE A 279 28.30 5.19 -5.36
C ILE A 279 27.57 5.32 -6.69
N THR A 280 26.64 4.40 -6.98
CA THR A 280 25.81 4.46 -8.18
C THR A 280 24.33 4.31 -7.85
N PHE A 281 23.50 5.12 -8.49
CA PHE A 281 22.05 5.13 -8.36
C PHE A 281 21.44 4.73 -9.69
N ASN A 282 20.78 3.58 -9.75
CA ASN A 282 20.23 3.02 -10.97
C ASN A 282 18.72 2.83 -10.83
N ASP A 283 17.94 3.61 -11.56
CA ASP A 283 16.49 3.40 -11.69
C ASP A 283 16.21 2.35 -12.75
N LEU A 284 15.77 1.17 -12.30
CA LEU A 284 15.71 -0.05 -13.09
C LEU A 284 14.27 -0.56 -13.25
N GLN A 285 14.06 -1.30 -14.34
CA GLN A 285 12.79 -1.92 -14.67
C GLN A 285 12.99 -3.42 -14.88
N LEU A 286 12.43 -4.23 -13.98
CA LEU A 286 12.28 -5.66 -14.15
C LEU A 286 11.19 -5.94 -15.19
N LYS A 287 11.59 -6.55 -16.31
CA LYS A 287 10.70 -6.99 -17.39
C LYS A 287 10.49 -8.50 -17.29
N PRO A 288 9.24 -8.99 -17.41
CA PRO A 288 8.95 -10.42 -17.34
C PRO A 288 9.42 -11.15 -18.61
N TYR A 289 9.96 -12.34 -18.43
CA TYR A 289 10.28 -13.29 -19.51
C TYR A 289 9.99 -14.72 -19.04
N ARG A 290 9.93 -15.67 -19.97
CA ARG A 290 9.69 -17.10 -19.67
C ARG A 290 10.76 -17.98 -20.30
N THR A 291 10.93 -19.18 -19.75
CA THR A 291 11.80 -20.22 -20.31
C THR A 291 11.00 -21.19 -21.18
N ASP A 292 11.65 -21.74 -22.21
CA ASP A 292 11.09 -22.77 -23.10
C ASP A 292 11.07 -24.18 -22.44
N GLU A 293 10.97 -24.23 -21.12
CA GLU A 293 10.76 -25.47 -20.36
C GLU A 293 9.31 -25.95 -20.53
N PHE A 294 9.07 -27.26 -20.40
CA PHE A 294 7.73 -27.88 -20.42
C PHE A 294 6.73 -27.26 -19.43
N VAL A 295 7.22 -26.58 -18.39
CA VAL A 295 6.44 -25.69 -17.53
C VAL A 295 7.05 -24.30 -17.66
N HIS A 296 6.37 -23.39 -18.38
CA HIS A 296 6.85 -22.03 -18.63
C HIS A 296 6.93 -21.20 -17.34
N LYS A 297 8.12 -21.16 -16.75
CA LYS A 297 8.37 -20.40 -15.51
C LYS A 297 8.48 -18.90 -15.79
N LEU A 298 7.79 -18.10 -14.98
CA LEU A 298 7.87 -16.65 -15.02
C LEU A 298 9.10 -16.16 -14.24
N TYR A 299 10.03 -15.55 -14.96
CA TYR A 299 11.17 -14.82 -14.41
C TYR A 299 11.07 -13.34 -14.76
N TYR A 300 11.87 -12.51 -14.10
CA TYR A 300 12.03 -11.11 -14.45
C TYR A 300 13.53 -10.79 -14.60
N GLU A 301 13.87 -9.94 -15.55
CA GLU A 301 15.24 -9.46 -15.78
C GLU A 301 15.22 -7.96 -16.09
N THR A 302 16.25 -7.23 -15.66
CA THR A 302 16.45 -5.84 -16.11
C THR A 302 17.17 -5.82 -17.46
N SER A 303 17.04 -4.71 -18.20
CA SER A 303 18.08 -4.36 -19.19
C SER A 303 19.46 -4.37 -18.51
N ARG A 304 20.53 -4.61 -19.30
CA ARG A 304 21.90 -4.37 -18.83
C ARG A 304 22.06 -2.90 -18.42
N PHE A 305 22.71 -2.66 -17.30
CA PHE A 305 23.03 -1.32 -16.81
C PHE A 305 24.51 -1.20 -16.44
N SER A 306 25.02 0.03 -16.47
CA SER A 306 26.43 0.34 -16.23
C SER A 306 26.63 0.84 -14.80
N ALA A 307 27.51 0.19 -14.04
CA ALA A 307 27.95 0.66 -12.73
C ALA A 307 29.40 0.25 -12.48
N PHE A 308 30.22 1.11 -11.85
CA PHE A 308 31.63 0.83 -11.55
C PHE A 308 32.43 0.29 -12.76
N THR A 309 32.30 0.95 -13.91
CA THR A 309 32.86 0.57 -15.23
C THR A 309 32.50 -0.85 -15.74
N ASN A 310 31.56 -1.53 -15.07
CA ASN A 310 31.11 -2.88 -15.36
C ASN A 310 29.66 -2.92 -15.86
N GLN A 311 29.27 -4.03 -16.51
CA GLN A 311 27.90 -4.29 -16.95
C GLN A 311 27.21 -5.25 -15.99
N TRP A 312 26.00 -4.89 -15.56
CA TRP A 312 25.24 -5.60 -14.55
C TRP A 312 23.82 -5.90 -15.02
N VAL A 313 23.21 -6.90 -14.41
CA VAL A 313 21.79 -7.27 -14.58
C VAL A 313 21.23 -7.68 -13.22
N VAL A 314 20.00 -7.26 -12.92
CA VAL A 314 19.23 -7.85 -11.82
C VAL A 314 18.26 -8.87 -12.41
N LYS A 315 18.33 -10.11 -11.91
CA LYS A 315 17.40 -11.18 -12.23
C LYS A 315 16.54 -11.48 -11.01
N ALA A 316 15.25 -11.71 -11.19
CA ALA A 316 14.32 -12.06 -10.14
C ALA A 316 13.44 -13.26 -10.52
N ARG A 317 13.04 -14.02 -9.49
CA ARG A 317 12.19 -15.21 -9.59
C ARG A 317 11.19 -15.24 -8.44
N ILE A 318 10.06 -15.90 -8.66
CA ILE A 318 8.95 -15.99 -7.71
C ILE A 318 9.04 -17.33 -6.96
N ASN A 319 8.69 -17.31 -5.66
CA ASN A 319 8.56 -18.50 -4.81
C ASN A 319 9.73 -19.49 -4.92
N ASN A 320 10.96 -18.98 -5.01
CA ASN A 320 12.18 -19.78 -5.16
C ASN A 320 12.14 -20.86 -6.27
N ASN A 321 11.40 -20.61 -7.36
CA ASN A 321 11.24 -21.55 -8.48
C ASN A 321 10.47 -22.83 -8.11
N GLN A 322 9.51 -22.75 -7.17
CA GLN A 322 8.55 -23.82 -6.88
C GLN A 322 7.85 -24.33 -8.16
N ARG A 323 7.58 -25.64 -8.20
CA ARG A 323 6.99 -26.32 -9.38
C ARG A 323 5.59 -25.83 -9.73
N ASP A 324 4.82 -25.39 -8.74
CA ASP A 324 3.51 -24.76 -8.92
C ASP A 324 3.40 -23.53 -7.99
N PRO A 325 3.62 -22.31 -8.50
CA PRO A 325 3.52 -21.09 -7.71
C PRO A 325 2.08 -20.62 -7.45
N THR A 326 1.06 -21.32 -7.99
CA THR A 326 -0.34 -20.92 -7.88
C THR A 326 -1.09 -21.59 -6.72
N GLN A 327 -0.55 -22.67 -6.15
CA GLN A 327 -1.10 -23.33 -4.95
C GLN A 327 -1.12 -22.46 -3.70
N SER A 328 -0.44 -21.31 -3.71
CA SER A 328 -0.44 -20.37 -2.59
C SER A 328 -0.72 -18.93 -3.03
N CYS A 329 -1.57 -18.26 -2.26
CA CYS A 329 -1.74 -16.81 -2.31
C CYS A 329 -0.53 -16.09 -1.69
N GLN A 330 0.27 -16.77 -0.86
CA GLN A 330 1.52 -16.27 -0.31
C GLN A 330 2.62 -16.34 -1.37
N ARG A 331 3.18 -15.18 -1.73
CA ARG A 331 4.15 -15.03 -2.81
C ARG A 331 5.34 -14.20 -2.35
N GLN A 332 6.52 -14.64 -2.76
CA GLN A 332 7.78 -14.03 -2.40
C GLN A 332 8.62 -13.81 -3.66
N PHE A 333 9.11 -12.58 -3.84
CA PHE A 333 10.14 -12.30 -4.84
C PHE A 333 11.51 -12.58 -4.24
N THR A 334 12.35 -13.27 -5.00
CA THR A 334 13.78 -13.37 -4.73
C THR A 334 14.55 -12.83 -5.93
N TYR A 335 15.67 -12.15 -5.68
CA TYR A 335 16.45 -11.48 -6.70
C TYR A 335 17.95 -11.71 -6.53
N GLN A 336 18.67 -11.51 -7.61
CA GLN A 336 20.09 -11.78 -7.75
C GLN A 336 20.71 -10.64 -8.57
N LEU A 337 21.78 -10.04 -8.06
CA LEU A 337 22.64 -9.15 -8.83
C LEU A 337 23.69 -9.98 -9.56
N ILE A 338 23.82 -9.78 -10.87
CA ILE A 338 24.70 -10.54 -11.76
C ILE A 338 25.63 -9.58 -12.51
N LEU A 339 26.93 -9.81 -12.36
CA LEU A 339 27.99 -9.18 -13.12
C LEU A 339 28.13 -9.88 -14.49
N LYS A 340 28.09 -9.11 -15.58
CA LYS A 340 28.17 -9.60 -16.98
C LYS A 340 29.52 -9.32 -17.65
N THR A 341 30.32 -8.41 -17.11
CA THR A 341 31.72 -8.17 -17.53
C THR A 341 32.69 -8.97 -16.66
N LYS A 342 33.88 -9.29 -17.18
CA LYS A 342 34.94 -9.86 -16.34
C LYS A 342 35.56 -8.74 -15.49
N PRO A 343 35.57 -8.84 -14.15
CA PRO A 343 36.20 -7.84 -13.31
C PRO A 343 37.73 -7.99 -13.36
N THR A 344 38.46 -6.88 -13.39
CA THR A 344 39.94 -6.86 -13.36
C THR A 344 40.52 -7.06 -11.95
N THR A 345 39.72 -6.74 -10.94
CA THR A 345 40.00 -6.88 -9.50
C THR A 345 38.71 -7.33 -8.82
N PRO A 346 38.75 -8.07 -7.70
CA PRO A 346 37.56 -8.36 -6.91
C PRO A 346 36.78 -7.08 -6.60
N LEU A 347 35.45 -7.17 -6.69
CA LEU A 347 34.53 -6.05 -6.45
C LEU A 347 33.68 -6.36 -5.22
N ASP A 348 34.06 -5.85 -4.05
CA ASP A 348 33.17 -5.85 -2.89
C ASP A 348 32.10 -4.78 -3.09
N ILE A 349 30.86 -5.22 -3.31
CA ILE A 349 29.72 -4.36 -3.58
C ILE A 349 28.69 -4.53 -2.48
N SER A 350 28.43 -3.44 -1.75
CA SER A 350 27.23 -3.30 -0.94
C SER A 350 26.10 -2.73 -1.80
N PHE A 351 24.89 -3.27 -1.72
CA PHE A 351 23.75 -2.81 -2.51
C PHE A 351 22.41 -2.94 -1.78
N VAL A 352 21.47 -2.07 -2.15
CA VAL A 352 20.12 -2.00 -1.59
C VAL A 352 19.10 -1.70 -2.68
N ILE A 353 17.96 -2.41 -2.64
CA ILE A 353 16.80 -2.09 -3.48
C ILE A 353 15.85 -1.19 -2.68
N LEU A 354 15.46 -0.07 -3.30
CA LEU A 354 14.51 0.91 -2.81
C LEU A 354 13.34 1.09 -3.80
N LYS A 355 12.29 1.76 -3.32
CA LYS A 355 11.23 2.31 -4.18
C LYS A 355 11.84 3.22 -5.26
N GLY A 356 11.51 2.96 -6.53
CA GLY A 356 11.92 3.83 -7.64
C GLY A 356 11.08 5.11 -7.71
N PRO A 357 11.55 6.19 -8.38
CA PRO A 357 10.86 7.49 -8.41
C PRO A 357 9.48 7.43 -9.07
N PHE A 358 9.27 6.49 -9.99
CA PHE A 358 8.01 6.29 -10.73
C PHE A 358 7.25 5.03 -10.27
N GLY A 359 7.77 4.31 -9.27
CA GLY A 359 7.14 3.13 -8.69
C GLY A 359 6.50 3.44 -7.33
N ASP A 360 5.43 2.73 -6.98
CA ASP A 360 4.75 2.84 -5.69
C ASP A 360 5.03 1.65 -4.76
N MET A 361 6.06 0.86 -5.07
CA MET A 361 6.46 -0.35 -4.36
C MET A 361 6.74 -0.10 -2.87
N LYS A 362 6.25 -1.00 -2.00
CA LYS A 362 6.38 -0.96 -0.54
C LYS A 362 7.33 -2.05 -0.06
N LEU A 363 8.45 -1.65 0.52
CA LEU A 363 9.46 -2.57 1.07
C LEU A 363 10.14 -1.98 2.30
N CYS A 364 10.71 -2.85 3.13
CA CYS A 364 11.59 -2.51 4.24
C CYS A 364 13.04 -2.71 3.79
N PRO A 365 13.81 -1.65 3.49
CA PRO A 365 15.13 -1.78 2.86
C PRO A 365 16.07 -2.71 3.62
N LYS A 366 16.89 -3.48 2.88
CA LYS A 366 17.97 -4.29 3.44
C LYS A 366 19.24 -4.10 2.60
N ILE A 367 20.34 -3.85 3.29
CA ILE A 367 21.68 -3.83 2.68
C ILE A 367 22.14 -5.27 2.51
N HIS A 368 22.66 -5.58 1.33
CA HIS A 368 23.33 -6.84 1.02
C HIS A 368 24.75 -6.54 0.55
N GLN A 369 25.72 -7.32 0.98
CA GLN A 369 27.13 -7.20 0.59
C GLN A 369 27.57 -8.50 -0.11
N PHE A 370 28.33 -8.37 -1.18
CA PHE A 370 28.86 -9.51 -1.92
C PHE A 370 30.12 -9.15 -2.71
N GLU A 371 31.13 -9.99 -2.63
CA GLU A 371 32.36 -9.88 -3.42
C GLU A 371 32.19 -10.60 -4.77
N PHE A 372 32.21 -9.84 -5.86
CA PHE A 372 32.19 -10.38 -7.22
C PHE A 372 33.61 -10.61 -7.73
N THR A 373 33.88 -11.80 -8.25
CA THR A 373 35.18 -12.22 -8.82
C THR A 373 35.02 -12.80 -10.21
N GLU A 374 36.12 -13.16 -10.90
CA GLU A 374 36.02 -13.84 -12.20
C GLU A 374 35.36 -15.23 -12.09
N GLN A 375 35.56 -15.92 -10.97
CA GLN A 375 34.97 -17.23 -10.70
C GLN A 375 33.55 -17.14 -10.12
N ASN A 376 33.19 -15.98 -9.55
CA ASN A 376 31.93 -15.77 -8.84
C ASN A 376 31.28 -14.45 -9.26
N ASN A 377 30.64 -14.47 -10.43
CA ASN A 377 30.02 -13.28 -11.05
C ASN A 377 28.53 -13.13 -10.71
N GLU A 378 27.95 -14.02 -9.89
CA GLU A 378 26.56 -13.94 -9.48
C GLU A 378 26.42 -14.00 -7.95
N SER A 379 25.73 -13.03 -7.36
CA SER A 379 25.37 -13.06 -5.94
C SER A 379 24.42 -14.22 -5.61
N PRO A 380 24.23 -14.61 -4.33
CA PRO A 380 23.14 -15.52 -3.97
C PRO A 380 21.77 -14.85 -4.17
N TYR A 381 20.71 -15.66 -4.18
CA TYR A 381 19.34 -15.13 -4.23
C TYR A 381 18.94 -14.52 -2.88
N PHE A 382 18.73 -13.21 -2.85
CA PHE A 382 18.19 -12.49 -1.71
C PHE A 382 16.66 -12.39 -1.80
N THR A 383 15.98 -12.38 -0.66
CA THR A 383 14.54 -12.09 -0.60
C THR A 383 14.33 -10.58 -0.79
N LEU A 384 13.48 -10.19 -1.74
CA LEU A 384 13.03 -8.81 -1.85
C LEU A 384 12.14 -8.50 -0.63
N PRO A 385 12.52 -7.55 0.26
CA PRO A 385 11.90 -7.39 1.57
C PRO A 385 10.61 -6.56 1.50
N LEU A 386 9.63 -7.07 0.74
CA LEU A 386 8.29 -6.49 0.63
C LEU A 386 7.57 -6.52 1.98
N VAL A 387 6.70 -5.54 2.22
CA VAL A 387 5.97 -5.39 3.50
C VAL A 387 5.07 -6.60 3.77
N ASP A 388 4.40 -7.13 2.75
CA ASP A 388 3.53 -8.29 2.86
C ASP A 388 3.43 -9.06 1.51
N SER A 389 2.64 -10.13 1.51
CA SER A 389 2.37 -10.89 0.27
C SER A 389 1.33 -10.24 -0.65
N GLY A 390 0.50 -9.32 -0.16
CA GLY A 390 -0.41 -8.54 -1.00
C GLY A 390 0.37 -7.66 -1.97
N GLU A 391 1.46 -7.07 -1.50
CA GLU A 391 2.44 -6.32 -2.28
C GLU A 391 3.07 -7.19 -3.37
N ALA A 392 3.48 -8.43 -3.06
CA ALA A 392 4.00 -9.36 -4.07
C ALA A 392 2.97 -9.64 -5.18
N ASN A 393 1.70 -9.87 -4.82
CA ASN A 393 0.62 -10.03 -5.80
C ASN A 393 0.39 -8.74 -6.62
N ARG A 394 0.51 -7.56 -5.99
CA ARG A 394 0.41 -6.26 -6.65
C ARG A 394 1.50 -6.07 -7.71
N LEU A 395 2.75 -6.41 -7.38
CA LEU A 395 3.88 -6.38 -8.33
C LEU A 395 3.70 -7.37 -9.48
N LEU A 396 3.19 -8.58 -9.23
CA LEU A 396 2.89 -9.57 -10.28
C LEU A 396 1.79 -9.11 -11.24
N SER A 397 0.79 -8.37 -10.74
CA SER A 397 -0.26 -7.78 -11.57
C SER A 397 0.22 -6.63 -12.47
N ALA A 398 1.46 -6.16 -12.32
CA ALA A 398 2.05 -5.10 -13.13
C ALA A 398 2.75 -5.65 -14.38
N LYS A 399 2.68 -4.92 -15.50
CA LYS A 399 3.39 -5.28 -16.74
C LYS A 399 4.91 -5.27 -16.55
N THR A 400 5.41 -4.39 -15.69
CA THR A 400 6.83 -4.24 -15.34
C THR A 400 6.95 -3.75 -13.90
N ILE A 401 7.99 -4.17 -13.19
CA ILE A 401 8.27 -3.73 -11.81
C ILE A 401 9.40 -2.70 -11.85
N GLN A 402 9.19 -1.53 -11.26
CA GLN A 402 10.16 -0.43 -11.24
C GLN A 402 10.72 -0.24 -9.83
N PHE A 403 12.04 -0.06 -9.74
CA PHE A 403 12.77 0.02 -8.47
C PHE A 403 14.06 0.83 -8.64
N ARG A 404 14.60 1.32 -7.53
CA ARG A 404 15.93 1.94 -7.49
C ARG A 404 16.91 0.95 -6.88
N LEU A 405 17.99 0.65 -7.58
CA LEU A 405 19.16 -0.03 -7.02
C LEU A 405 20.19 1.04 -6.66
N ILE A 406 20.57 1.12 -5.39
CA ILE A 406 21.79 1.83 -4.99
C ILE A 406 22.86 0.78 -4.75
N ALA A 407 24.03 0.99 -5.33
CA ALA A 407 25.21 0.18 -5.08
C ALA A 407 26.37 1.07 -4.66
N PHE A 408 27.18 0.56 -3.73
CA PHE A 408 28.34 1.19 -3.11
C PHE A 408 29.53 0.26 -3.30
N ARG A 409 30.67 0.81 -3.70
CA ARG A 409 31.94 0.10 -3.84
C ARG A 409 32.97 0.77 -2.94
N GLN A 410 33.67 -0.04 -2.15
CA GLN A 410 34.81 0.41 -1.34
C GLN A 410 36.07 0.59 -2.20
#